data_AF-K2J6A6-F1
#
_entry.id   AF-K2J6A6-F1
#
_cell.length_a   1.000
_cell.length_b   1.000
_cell.length_c   1.000
_cell.angle_alpha   90.00
_cell.angle_beta   90.00
_cell.angle_gamma   90.00
#
_symmetry.space_group_name_H-M   'P 1'
#
loop_
_entity.id
_entity.type
_entity.pdbx_description
1 polymer ?
#
loop_
_entity_poly.entity_id
_entity_poly.type
_entity_poly.pdbx_seq_one_letter_code
_entity_poly.pdbx_strand_id
1 'polypeptide(L)'
;MKITLLPTVSSHDDIPPTVSLDTISYRGESYDLSQLSEGGEVEASDPFIGKITRDTNGAIHLTLQYRYTTQTAESVQSMNIEDYTFDVTSGECPCPIKRKPIQEPTE
;
A
#
# COMPACT_ATOMS: atom_id res chain seq x y z
N MET A 1 -5.14 3.11 10.25
CA MET A 1 -5.42 2.12 9.19
C MET A 1 -4.17 1.26 9.03
N LYS A 2 -4.33 -0.06 8.99
CA LYS A 2 -3.21 -1.00 8.80
C LYS A 2 -3.21 -1.46 7.33
N ILE A 3 -2.17 -1.11 6.60
CA ILE A 3 -2.08 -1.26 5.15
C ILE A 3 -0.88 -2.13 4.81
N THR A 4 -1.12 -3.24 4.12
CA THR A 4 -0.05 -4.07 3.56
C THR A 4 0.11 -3.77 2.07
N LEU A 5 1.27 -3.29 1.66
CA LEU A 5 1.61 -2.97 0.26
C LEU A 5 2.41 -4.12 -0.36
N LEU A 6 1.73 -5.12 -0.91
CA LEU A 6 2.36 -6.32 -1.48
C LEU A 6 3.14 -6.01 -2.76
N PRO A 7 4.48 -6.15 -2.76
CA PRO A 7 5.29 -5.87 -3.94
C PRO A 7 4.95 -6.81 -5.11
N THR A 8 4.72 -6.25 -6.29
CA THR A 8 4.52 -6.98 -7.53
C THR A 8 5.40 -6.39 -8.63
N VAL A 9 6.21 -7.22 -9.28
CA VAL A 9 7.04 -6.76 -10.40
C VAL A 9 6.15 -6.35 -11.57
N SER A 10 6.42 -5.18 -12.15
CA SER A 10 5.70 -4.62 -13.28
C SER A 10 6.62 -3.82 -14.20
N SER A 11 6.07 -3.28 -15.30
CA SER A 11 6.78 -2.41 -16.24
C SER A 11 6.93 -0.97 -15.75
N HIS A 12 6.21 -0.57 -14.71
CA HIS A 12 6.23 0.78 -14.16
C HIS A 12 6.08 0.75 -12.62
N ASP A 13 6.39 1.88 -11.99
CA ASP A 13 6.27 2.06 -10.54
C ASP A 13 4.91 2.64 -10.16
N ASP A 14 4.30 2.11 -9.09
CA ASP A 14 3.19 2.75 -8.40
C ASP A 14 3.72 3.82 -7.43
N ILE A 15 2.92 4.85 -7.16
CA ILE A 15 3.17 5.85 -6.10
C ILE A 15 2.52 5.33 -4.82
N PRO A 16 3.15 5.48 -3.64
CA PRO A 16 2.53 5.06 -2.38
C PRO A 16 1.13 5.66 -2.19
N PRO A 17 0.17 4.89 -1.65
CA PRO A 17 -1.17 5.40 -1.43
C PRO A 17 -1.18 6.49 -0.36
N THR A 18 -2.14 7.40 -0.45
CA THR A 18 -2.38 8.43 0.57
C THR A 18 -3.62 8.09 1.36
N VAL A 19 -3.55 8.21 2.68
CA VAL A 19 -4.65 7.94 3.61
C VAL A 19 -5.21 9.24 4.16
N SER A 20 -6.53 9.36 4.15
CA SER A 20 -7.27 10.44 4.79
C SER A 20 -8.45 9.84 5.54
N LEU A 21 -8.27 9.64 6.86
CA LEU A 21 -9.25 8.96 7.72
C LEU A 21 -9.57 7.54 7.19
N ASP A 22 -10.82 7.31 6.77
CA ASP A 22 -11.29 6.05 6.22
C ASP A 22 -11.21 5.99 4.68
N THR A 23 -10.65 7.03 4.04
CA THR A 23 -10.46 7.09 2.59
C THR A 23 -9.01 6.83 2.24
N ILE A 24 -8.78 6.01 1.21
CA ILE A 24 -7.44 5.75 0.65
C ILE A 24 -7.42 6.12 -0.83
N SER A 25 -6.42 6.91 -1.23
CA SER A 25 -6.19 7.29 -2.62
C SER A 25 -5.01 6.51 -3.18
N TYR A 26 -5.23 5.77 -4.26
CA TYR A 26 -4.22 4.91 -4.88
C TYR A 26 -4.44 4.79 -6.39
N ARG A 27 -3.36 4.84 -7.18
CA ARG A 27 -3.38 4.78 -8.66
C ARG A 27 -4.33 5.81 -9.32
N GLY A 28 -4.55 6.95 -8.68
CA GLY A 28 -5.44 8.02 -9.16
C GLY A 28 -6.92 7.81 -8.82
N GLU A 29 -7.27 6.70 -8.17
CA GLU A 29 -8.61 6.44 -7.65
C GLU A 29 -8.67 6.69 -6.15
N SER A 30 -9.87 6.99 -5.63
CA SER A 30 -10.11 7.16 -4.19
C SER A 30 -11.18 6.18 -3.75
N TYR A 31 -10.88 5.45 -2.68
CA TYR A 31 -11.71 4.40 -2.13
C TYR A 31 -12.20 4.83 -0.75
N ASP A 32 -13.51 5.02 -0.62
CA ASP A 32 -14.14 5.34 0.65
C ASP A 32 -14.53 4.05 1.39
N LEU A 33 -13.86 3.79 2.52
CA LEU A 33 -14.08 2.63 3.36
C LEU A 33 -14.95 2.96 4.58
N SER A 34 -15.47 4.19 4.69
CA SER A 34 -16.32 4.59 5.81
C SER A 34 -17.62 3.78 5.89
N GLN A 35 -18.03 3.17 4.76
CA GLN A 35 -19.21 2.32 4.65
C GLN A 35 -19.04 0.98 5.40
N LEU A 36 -17.81 0.59 5.73
CA LEU A 36 -17.53 -0.65 6.45
C LEU A 36 -17.82 -0.44 7.95
N SER A 37 -18.82 -1.15 8.46
CA SER A 37 -19.16 -1.14 9.88
C SER A 37 -18.06 -1.83 10.72
N GLU A 38 -18.00 -1.52 12.01
CA GLU A 38 -17.11 -2.24 12.95
C GLU A 38 -17.39 -3.76 12.92
N GLY A 39 -16.32 -4.55 12.84
CA GLY A 39 -16.40 -6.01 12.64
C GLY A 39 -16.81 -6.43 11.23
N GLY A 40 -17.01 -5.48 10.30
CA GLY A 40 -17.39 -5.74 8.92
C GLY A 40 -16.22 -6.25 8.07
N GLU A 41 -16.56 -7.01 7.03
CA GLU A 41 -15.64 -7.42 5.97
C GLU A 41 -16.26 -7.22 4.60
N VAL A 42 -15.43 -6.92 3.60
CA VAL A 42 -15.81 -6.86 2.20
C VAL A 42 -14.74 -7.54 1.34
N GLU A 43 -15.18 -8.25 0.31
CA GLU A 43 -14.28 -8.84 -0.69
C GLU A 43 -13.57 -7.73 -1.46
N ALA A 44 -12.25 -7.86 -1.59
CA ALA A 44 -11.43 -6.90 -2.31
C ALA A 44 -11.63 -7.01 -3.83
N SER A 45 -11.60 -5.86 -4.50
CA SER A 45 -11.41 -5.76 -5.95
C SER A 45 -10.07 -5.10 -6.24
N ASP A 46 -9.53 -5.29 -7.46
CA ASP A 46 -8.31 -4.57 -7.89
C ASP A 46 -8.46 -3.07 -7.57
N PRO A 47 -7.45 -2.43 -6.95
CA PRO A 47 -6.09 -2.91 -6.65
C PRO A 47 -5.90 -3.61 -5.29
N PHE A 48 -6.97 -3.83 -4.53
CA PHE A 48 -6.95 -4.54 -3.26
C PHE A 48 -6.89 -6.06 -3.48
N ILE A 49 -6.32 -6.78 -2.51
CA ILE A 49 -6.16 -8.23 -2.54
C ILE A 49 -6.81 -8.85 -1.30
N GLY A 50 -7.59 -9.92 -1.51
CA GLY A 50 -8.19 -10.70 -0.43
C GLY A 50 -9.43 -10.03 0.14
N LYS A 51 -9.38 -9.64 1.42
CA LYS A 51 -10.48 -8.98 2.11
C LYS A 51 -10.03 -7.68 2.75
N ILE A 52 -10.94 -6.72 2.79
CA ILE A 52 -10.81 -5.51 3.59
C ILE A 52 -11.68 -5.71 4.82
N THR A 53 -11.10 -5.52 6.01
CA THR A 53 -11.81 -5.72 7.28
C THR A 53 -11.71 -4.48 8.16
N ARG A 54 -12.73 -4.27 9.00
CA ARG A 54 -12.68 -3.30 10.08
C ARG A 54 -12.77 -4.05 11.40
N ASP A 55 -11.76 -3.89 12.25
CA ASP A 55 -11.80 -4.51 13.56
C ASP A 55 -12.90 -3.89 14.45
N THR A 56 -13.14 -4.50 15.61
CA THR A 56 -14.13 -4.00 16.59
C THR A 56 -13.66 -2.73 17.32
N ASN A 57 -12.43 -2.27 17.07
CA ASN A 57 -11.89 -1.02 17.60
C ASN A 57 -11.90 0.11 16.55
N GLY A 58 -12.49 -0.13 15.38
CA GLY A 58 -12.62 0.81 14.27
C GLY A 58 -11.42 0.87 13.30
N ALA A 59 -10.36 0.10 13.53
CA ALA A 59 -9.18 0.04 12.66
C ALA A 59 -9.45 -0.77 11.40
N ILE A 60 -9.20 -0.17 10.24
CA ILE A 60 -9.33 -0.83 8.94
C ILE A 60 -8.02 -1.55 8.60
N HIS A 61 -8.13 -2.79 8.15
CA HIS A 61 -7.05 -3.65 7.65
C HIS A 61 -7.27 -3.95 6.18
N LEU A 62 -6.26 -3.70 5.35
CA LEU A 62 -6.34 -3.96 3.92
C LEU A 62 -4.98 -4.35 3.33
N THR A 63 -5.03 -5.04 2.20
CA THR A 63 -3.85 -5.40 1.41
C THR A 63 -4.00 -4.85 0.00
N LEU A 64 -2.96 -4.19 -0.52
CA LEU A 64 -2.89 -3.61 -1.84
C LEU A 64 -1.80 -4.26 -2.68
N GLN A 65 -2.04 -4.38 -3.97
CA GLN A 65 -1.00 -4.68 -4.93
C GLN A 65 -0.13 -3.43 -5.18
N TYR A 66 1.15 -3.48 -4.83
CA TYR A 66 2.11 -2.40 -5.08
C TYR A 66 3.08 -2.73 -6.22
N ARG A 67 2.88 -2.12 -7.38
CA ARG A 67 3.70 -2.38 -8.57
C ARG A 67 5.03 -1.65 -8.51
N TYR A 68 6.09 -2.33 -8.93
CA TYR A 68 7.40 -1.73 -9.06
C TYR A 68 8.19 -2.29 -10.23
N THR A 69 9.09 -1.49 -10.80
CA THR A 69 10.05 -1.93 -11.81
C THR A 69 11.41 -2.29 -11.22
N THR A 70 12.01 -3.37 -11.72
CA THR A 70 13.37 -3.79 -11.37
C THR A 70 14.46 -2.87 -11.95
N GLN A 71 14.08 -1.91 -12.80
CA GLN A 71 14.99 -0.88 -13.28
C GLN A 71 15.42 0.05 -12.15
N THR A 72 14.49 0.42 -11.26
CA THR A 72 14.73 1.37 -10.15
C THR A 72 14.83 0.68 -8.79
N ALA A 73 14.32 -0.55 -8.65
CA ALA A 73 14.38 -1.32 -7.41
C ALA A 73 15.68 -2.13 -7.26
N GLU A 74 16.15 -2.31 -6.03
CA GLU A 74 17.22 -3.27 -5.74
C GLU A 74 16.82 -4.69 -6.14
N SER A 75 17.82 -5.51 -6.51
CA SER A 75 17.61 -6.90 -6.93
C SER A 75 17.08 -7.81 -5.82
N VAL A 76 17.31 -7.44 -4.56
CA VAL A 76 16.85 -8.14 -3.37
C VAL A 76 15.90 -7.23 -2.61
N GLN A 77 14.63 -7.63 -2.56
CA GLN A 77 13.60 -7.02 -1.70
C GLN A 77 13.44 -7.87 -0.43
N SER A 78 12.76 -7.35 0.59
CA SER A 78 12.48 -8.12 1.80
C SER A 78 11.59 -9.34 1.49
N MET A 79 11.76 -10.41 2.27
CA MET A 79 10.84 -11.55 2.28
C MET A 79 9.87 -11.50 3.46
N ASN A 80 10.03 -10.55 4.39
CA ASN A 80 9.14 -10.39 5.53
C ASN A 80 7.94 -9.52 5.15
N ILE A 81 6.72 -10.01 5.40
CA ILE A 81 5.46 -9.30 5.16
C ILE A 81 5.33 -8.04 6.05
N GLU A 82 5.98 -8.04 7.21
CA GLU A 82 5.93 -6.93 8.15
C GLU A 82 6.65 -5.69 7.60
N ASP A 83 7.69 -5.87 6.78
CA ASP A 83 8.39 -4.76 6.11
C ASP A 83 7.52 -4.06 5.05
N TYR A 84 6.40 -4.67 4.69
CA TYR A 84 5.42 -4.17 3.74
C TYR A 84 4.12 -3.72 4.41
N THR A 85 4.05 -3.77 5.74
CA THR A 85 2.84 -3.47 6.50
C THR A 85 3.03 -2.21 7.33
N PHE A 86 2.14 -1.25 7.16
CA PHE A 86 2.25 0.08 7.75
C PHE A 86 0.99 0.46 8.50
N ASP A 87 1.16 1.02 9.69
CA ASP A 87 0.11 1.66 10.45
C ASP A 87 0.07 3.15 10.12
N VAL A 88 -0.88 3.54 9.25
CA VAL A 88 -1.02 4.91 8.74
C VAL A 88 -2.33 5.50 9.23
N THR A 89 -2.25 6.62 9.93
CA THR A 89 -3.43 7.37 10.42
C THR A 89 -3.87 8.44 9.42
N SER A 90 -2.91 9.13 8.79
CA SER A 90 -3.14 10.10 7.73
C SER A 90 -1.83 10.38 6.99
N GLY A 91 -1.92 10.72 5.71
CA GLY A 91 -0.78 11.10 4.86
C GLY A 91 -0.36 10.01 3.89
N GLU A 92 0.77 10.24 3.21
CA GLU A 92 1.35 9.28 2.28
C GLU A 92 1.89 8.06 3.04
N CYS A 93 1.61 6.87 2.52
CA CYS A 93 2.19 5.64 3.04
C CYS A 93 3.69 5.57 2.71
N PRO A 94 4.52 4.94 3.56
CA PRO A 94 5.90 4.64 3.20
C PRO A 94 5.99 3.80 1.92
N CYS A 95 7.01 4.05 1.10
CA CYS A 95 7.29 3.20 -0.06
C CYS A 95 7.83 1.84 0.42
N PRO A 96 7.21 0.71 0.03
CA PRO A 96 7.63 -0.63 0.49
C PRO A 96 8.89 -1.13 -0.23
N ILE A 97 9.29 -0.48 -1.33
CA ILE A 97 10.33 -0.98 -2.22
C ILE A 97 11.67 -0.36 -1.88
N LYS A 98 12.67 -1.21 -1.67
CA LYS A 98 14.05 -0.78 -1.58
C LYS A 98 14.52 -0.32 -2.97
N ARG A 99 14.72 0.98 -3.14
CA ARG A 99 15.15 1.61 -4.39
C ARG A 99 16.67 1.62 -4.50
N LYS A 100 17.18 1.51 -5.72
CA LYS A 100 18.59 1.76 -6.03
C LYS A 100 18.93 3.21 -5.65
N PRO A 101 20.18 3.48 -5.25
CA PRO A 101 20.64 4.85 -5.08
C PRO A 101 20.40 5.66 -6.35
N ILE A 102 19.81 6.84 -6.19
CA ILE A 102 19.76 7.82 -7.26
C ILE A 102 21.21 8.26 -7.48
N GLN A 103 21.79 7.98 -8.64
CA GLN A 103 23.09 8.58 -8.98
C GLN A 103 22.84 10.07 -9.12
N GLU A 104 23.28 10.86 -8.13
CA GLU A 104 23.32 12.31 -8.27
C GLU A 104 24.21 12.63 -9.48
N PRO A 105 23.75 13.48 -10.42
CA PRO A 105 24.59 13.88 -11.53
C PRO A 105 25.82 14.60 -10.96
N THR A 106 27.01 14.05 -11.22
CA THR A 106 28.26 14.75 -10.97
C THR A 106 28.29 15.99 -11.87
N GLU A 107 28.23 17.19 -11.28
CA GLU A 107 28.49 18.47 -11.97
C GLU A 107 29.90 18.53 -12.57
#